data_AF-A0A892ZGM3-F1
#
_entry.id   AF-A0A892ZGM3-F1
#
_cell.length_a   1.000
_cell.length_b   1.000
_cell.length_c   1.000
_cell.angle_alpha   90.00
_cell.angle_beta   90.00
_cell.angle_gamma   90.00
#
_symmetry.space_group_name_H-M   'P 1'
#
loop_
_entity.id
_entity.type
_entity.pdbx_description
1 polymer ?
#
loop_
_entity_poly.entity_id
_entity_poly.type
_entity_poly.pdbx_seq_one_letter_code
_entity_poly.pdbx_strand_id
1 'polypeptide(L)'
;MSGEYEKAISIGKAIQNIVSRRYLLPAIQRKFTWSTSQIEVLFDSIMRGYPINTFMFWEVTDAEVKSNFRFYQFLEKYCERFGENNPDFDTKGHGNFQAVIDGQQRLTSLYIGLKGTYAYRLPRKWWPKTQDDSILPPRRLHLNIAAPLDEERNEEMMSYEFSFLTKQEQEKSTDGKCWFLVGDVLDLEEAETADQVLDVVMAHLEKLGMSSNAYARKTLTRLYFAVRRDTLIHYYNETSQKIDHVLDIFIRTNHGGTPLSFSDLLMSIAIANWKKDARQQIDDLVDKVRFGSDMEFSIDRDWILKAALALTDADIRFKVENFAGAQVARIESEWDEISACILETFRLIRSFGLNDASLRAKNAAIPIAYYLYHKGRDASTGKKGVFSSINKQAFHIQDRKLIWQWLHMSLLKGVFGGQGDALLTNLRKIIKANRTEASFPLSKIIEDYRGNSKDLLFDDDFVSRLLKTQKDDASCFSILALLMPDLDYTRALQKDHIHPAASFSQDRLSQCEFLKGKPEALEFFLNRENWNSIVNLHLLEESRNKSKQDRPFADWLKEQEGLSLDGLLIPTDAPLDFASFKTFVEKRSLHLSSIFKELGKTGKSADGGSIP
;
A
#
# COMPACT_ATOMS: atom_id res chain seq x y z
N MET A 1 12.92 -26.06 14.96
CA MET A 1 11.74 -26.94 15.08
C MET A 1 10.53 -26.07 14.81
N SER A 2 9.46 -26.61 14.22
CA SER A 2 8.19 -25.86 14.11
C SER A 2 7.65 -25.59 15.51
N GLY A 3 7.06 -24.42 15.74
CA GLY A 3 6.41 -24.11 17.01
C GLY A 3 5.26 -25.09 17.34
N GLU A 4 4.80 -25.05 18.58
CA GLU A 4 3.71 -25.90 19.07
C GLU A 4 2.72 -25.13 19.95
N TYR A 5 1.55 -25.71 20.17
CA TYR A 5 0.58 -25.19 21.12
C TYR A 5 1.03 -25.52 22.54
N GLU A 6 1.15 -24.48 23.35
CA GLU A 6 1.60 -24.59 24.73
C GLU A 6 0.43 -24.74 25.70
N LYS A 7 0.74 -25.15 26.93
CA LYS A 7 -0.25 -25.20 28.01
C LYS A 7 -0.84 -23.81 28.26
N ALA A 8 -2.15 -23.70 28.21
CA ALA A 8 -2.86 -22.45 28.45
C ALA A 8 -2.56 -21.90 29.86
N ILE A 9 -2.49 -20.58 29.97
CA ILE A 9 -2.19 -19.87 31.22
C ILE A 9 -3.35 -18.98 31.64
N SER A 10 -3.40 -18.62 32.94
CA SER A 10 -4.36 -17.64 33.43
C SER A 10 -3.98 -16.22 33.02
N ILE A 11 -4.97 -15.31 33.03
CA ILE A 11 -4.75 -13.89 32.77
C ILE A 11 -3.76 -13.32 33.79
N GLY A 12 -3.92 -13.64 35.07
CA GLY A 12 -2.99 -13.23 36.13
C GLY A 12 -1.54 -13.63 35.85
N LYS A 13 -1.32 -14.85 35.31
CA LYS A 13 0.03 -15.29 34.92
C LYS A 13 0.57 -14.50 33.74
N ALA A 14 -0.24 -14.22 32.73
CA ALA A 14 0.15 -13.39 31.59
C ALA A 14 0.53 -11.97 32.03
N ILE A 15 -0.24 -11.35 32.93
CA ILE A 15 0.08 -10.03 33.51
C ILE A 15 1.40 -10.08 34.29
N GLN A 16 1.65 -11.13 35.08
CA GLN A 16 2.92 -11.30 35.79
C GLN A 16 4.12 -11.39 34.82
N ASN A 17 3.96 -12.08 33.69
CA ASN A 17 5.00 -12.19 32.67
C ASN A 17 5.27 -10.84 31.97
N ILE A 18 4.25 -9.99 31.78
CA ILE A 18 4.41 -8.61 31.29
C ILE A 18 5.19 -7.77 32.31
N VAL A 19 4.78 -7.79 33.59
CA VAL A 19 5.42 -7.00 34.67
C VAL A 19 6.89 -7.40 34.85
N SER A 20 7.20 -8.70 34.79
CA SER A 20 8.56 -9.22 34.95
C SER A 20 9.44 -9.09 33.70
N ARG A 21 8.96 -8.38 32.66
CA ARG A 21 9.67 -8.21 31.36
C ARG A 21 10.05 -9.55 30.71
N ARG A 22 9.26 -10.59 30.96
CA ARG A 22 9.31 -11.87 30.23
C ARG A 22 8.51 -11.80 28.94
N TYR A 23 7.48 -10.95 28.88
CA TYR A 23 6.74 -10.66 27.65
C TYR A 23 7.12 -9.28 27.12
N LEU A 24 7.53 -9.23 25.85
CA LEU A 24 7.86 -8.01 25.12
C LEU A 24 7.09 -7.95 23.80
N LEU A 25 7.10 -6.78 23.16
CA LEU A 25 6.47 -6.56 21.86
C LEU A 25 7.56 -6.37 20.80
N PRO A 26 7.57 -7.15 19.72
CA PRO A 26 8.52 -6.95 18.63
C PRO A 26 8.20 -5.64 17.89
N ALA A 27 9.20 -4.95 17.36
CA ALA A 27 9.02 -3.64 16.71
C ALA A 27 8.16 -3.63 15.41
N ILE A 28 7.72 -4.80 15.00
CA ILE A 28 6.81 -5.11 13.89
C ILE A 28 5.37 -4.65 14.19
N GLN A 29 5.04 -4.57 15.47
CA GLN A 29 3.67 -4.35 15.89
C GLN A 29 3.19 -2.92 15.62
N ARG A 30 1.91 -2.78 15.27
CA ARG A 30 1.24 -1.47 15.21
C ARG A 30 1.10 -0.84 16.60
N LYS A 31 0.74 0.44 16.65
CA LYS A 31 0.37 1.09 17.92
C LYS A 31 -0.89 0.45 18.53
N PHE A 32 -1.12 0.69 19.81
CA PHE A 32 -2.37 0.34 20.46
C PHE A 32 -3.52 1.21 19.93
N THR A 33 -4.65 0.61 19.56
CA THR A 33 -5.77 1.33 18.92
C THR A 33 -7.14 0.99 19.50
N TRP A 34 -7.22 0.19 20.56
CA TRP A 34 -8.51 -0.22 21.12
C TRP A 34 -9.13 0.88 22.00
N SER A 35 -10.43 1.12 21.84
CA SER A 35 -11.21 2.05 22.67
C SER A 35 -11.59 1.45 24.02
N THR A 36 -12.09 2.26 24.95
CA THR A 36 -12.57 1.78 26.25
C THR A 36 -13.71 0.78 26.13
N SER A 37 -14.69 0.98 25.22
CA SER A 37 -15.80 0.03 25.08
C SER A 37 -15.34 -1.33 24.54
N GLN A 38 -14.35 -1.37 23.63
CA GLN A 38 -13.76 -2.64 23.19
C GLN A 38 -13.08 -3.40 24.34
N ILE A 39 -12.45 -2.68 25.29
CA ILE A 39 -11.87 -3.28 26.49
C ILE A 39 -12.98 -3.79 27.41
N GLU A 40 -14.03 -3.00 27.64
CA GLU A 40 -15.19 -3.37 28.48
C GLU A 40 -15.88 -4.65 27.94
N VAL A 41 -16.13 -4.72 26.63
CA VAL A 41 -16.68 -5.92 25.94
C VAL A 41 -15.76 -7.14 26.05
N LEU A 42 -14.44 -6.95 26.00
CA LEU A 42 -13.48 -8.05 26.19
C LEU A 42 -13.60 -8.63 27.61
N PHE A 43 -13.68 -7.78 28.63
CA PHE A 43 -13.86 -8.24 30.01
C PHE A 43 -15.23 -8.88 30.25
N ASP A 44 -16.31 -8.35 29.65
CA ASP A 44 -17.64 -8.99 29.65
C ASP A 44 -17.58 -10.40 29.04
N SER A 45 -16.95 -10.54 27.87
CA SER A 45 -16.77 -11.82 27.19
C SER A 45 -16.03 -12.84 28.06
N ILE A 46 -14.96 -12.40 28.73
CA ILE A 46 -14.19 -13.23 29.67
C ILE A 46 -15.04 -13.68 30.86
N MET A 47 -15.79 -12.76 31.45
CA MET A 47 -16.69 -13.06 32.57
C MET A 47 -17.77 -14.07 32.17
N ARG A 48 -18.28 -14.00 30.94
CA ARG A 48 -19.27 -14.93 30.38
C ARG A 48 -18.67 -16.26 29.93
N GLY A 49 -17.35 -16.41 29.96
CA GLY A 49 -16.66 -17.63 29.54
C GLY A 49 -16.54 -17.80 28.02
N TYR A 50 -16.65 -16.71 27.25
CA TYR A 50 -16.44 -16.74 25.81
C TYR A 50 -14.95 -16.82 25.45
N PRO A 51 -14.60 -17.52 24.36
CA PRO A 51 -13.21 -17.66 23.94
C PRO A 51 -12.65 -16.32 23.44
N ILE A 52 -11.44 -15.97 23.88
CA ILE A 52 -10.74 -14.73 23.50
C ILE A 52 -9.74 -14.90 22.34
N ASN A 53 -9.91 -15.99 21.57
CA ASN A 53 -9.02 -16.46 20.50
C ASN A 53 -7.58 -16.77 20.95
N THR A 54 -6.88 -17.55 20.13
CA THR A 54 -5.49 -17.96 20.38
C THR A 54 -4.52 -16.78 20.21
N PHE A 55 -3.46 -16.77 21.02
CA PHE A 55 -2.33 -15.84 20.92
C PHE A 55 -1.15 -16.51 20.21
N MET A 56 -0.20 -15.72 19.73
CA MET A 56 1.03 -16.25 19.16
C MET A 56 2.24 -15.55 19.76
N PHE A 57 3.13 -16.34 20.35
CA PHE A 57 4.37 -15.86 20.96
C PHE A 57 5.58 -16.38 20.20
N TRP A 58 6.68 -15.66 20.34
CA TRP A 58 8.00 -16.02 19.82
C TRP A 58 8.97 -16.13 20.98
N GLU A 59 9.55 -17.30 21.19
CA GLU A 59 10.60 -17.47 22.17
C GLU A 59 11.92 -16.88 21.61
N VAL A 60 12.40 -15.80 22.23
CA VAL A 60 13.65 -15.13 21.83
C VAL A 60 14.78 -15.58 22.75
N THR A 61 15.68 -16.38 22.19
CA THR A 61 16.83 -16.97 22.91
C THR A 61 18.16 -16.50 22.33
N ASP A 62 18.19 -16.20 21.03
CA ASP A 62 19.41 -15.88 20.30
C ASP A 62 19.95 -14.47 20.61
N ALA A 63 21.26 -14.37 20.83
CA ALA A 63 21.91 -13.12 21.21
C ALA A 63 21.99 -12.09 20.08
N GLU A 64 22.06 -12.54 18.82
CA GLU A 64 22.06 -11.68 17.65
C GLU A 64 20.68 -11.04 17.48
N VAL A 65 19.61 -11.83 17.59
CA VAL A 65 18.22 -11.32 17.58
C VAL A 65 18.02 -10.27 18.68
N LYS A 66 18.46 -10.57 19.91
CA LYS A 66 18.37 -9.62 21.04
C LYS A 66 19.15 -8.32 20.83
N SER A 67 20.18 -8.32 19.98
CA SER A 67 21.03 -7.15 19.75
C SER A 67 20.62 -6.34 18.52
N ASN A 68 20.12 -7.02 17.49
CA ASN A 68 19.83 -6.44 16.17
C ASN A 68 18.34 -6.19 15.94
N PHE A 69 17.47 -6.72 16.79
CA PHE A 69 16.02 -6.52 16.70
C PHE A 69 15.51 -5.68 17.86
N ARG A 70 14.62 -4.72 17.56
CA ARG A 70 14.04 -3.84 18.59
C ARG A 70 12.81 -4.47 19.23
N PHE A 71 12.72 -4.31 20.54
CA PHE A 71 11.59 -4.77 21.34
C PHE A 71 11.09 -3.63 22.24
N TYR A 72 9.78 -3.60 22.42
CA TYR A 72 9.09 -2.61 23.22
C TYR A 72 8.41 -3.24 24.43
N GLN A 73 8.20 -2.41 25.45
CA GLN A 73 7.42 -2.74 26.63
C GLN A 73 5.93 -2.58 26.34
N PHE A 74 5.07 -3.27 27.07
CA PHE A 74 3.63 -3.00 27.03
C PHE A 74 3.33 -1.60 27.55
N LEU A 75 2.26 -0.98 27.02
CA LEU A 75 1.77 0.29 27.54
C LEU A 75 1.20 0.09 28.94
N GLU A 76 1.80 0.76 29.92
CA GLU A 76 1.27 0.76 31.28
C GLU A 76 0.21 1.84 31.49
N LYS A 77 0.34 2.94 30.75
CA LYS A 77 -0.60 4.06 30.76
C LYS A 77 -0.82 4.48 29.31
N TYR A 78 -2.08 4.53 28.90
CA TYR A 78 -2.47 5.05 27.61
C TYR A 78 -3.03 6.47 27.77
N CYS A 79 -2.51 7.41 26.99
CA CYS A 79 -3.06 8.76 26.89
C CYS A 79 -3.23 9.13 25.42
N GLU A 80 -4.48 9.32 25.00
CA GLU A 80 -4.82 9.65 23.61
C GLU A 80 -4.04 10.89 23.13
N ARG A 81 -3.31 10.75 22.01
CA ARG A 81 -2.40 11.74 21.38
C ARG A 81 -1.09 12.08 22.10
N PHE A 82 -0.88 11.66 23.35
CA PHE A 82 0.34 12.02 24.11
C PHE A 82 1.16 10.81 24.57
N GLY A 83 0.51 9.70 24.90
CA GLY A 83 1.12 8.48 25.47
C GLY A 83 0.64 7.23 24.76
N GLU A 84 0.79 7.18 23.44
CA GLU A 84 0.34 6.06 22.58
C GLU A 84 1.47 5.09 22.20
N ASN A 85 2.72 5.50 22.39
CA ASN A 85 3.89 4.74 21.95
C ASN A 85 4.39 3.82 23.05
N ASN A 86 4.60 2.56 22.70
CA ASN A 86 5.26 1.59 23.57
C ASN A 86 6.72 2.02 23.84
N PRO A 87 7.19 2.01 25.10
CA PRO A 87 8.58 2.37 25.43
C PRO A 87 9.58 1.35 24.87
N ASP A 88 10.71 1.82 24.36
CA ASP A 88 11.84 0.97 23.93
C ASP A 88 12.36 0.14 25.12
N PHE A 89 12.81 -1.08 24.85
CA PHE A 89 13.43 -1.96 25.85
C PHE A 89 14.75 -2.49 25.30
N ASP A 90 15.85 -2.16 25.99
CA ASP A 90 17.15 -2.70 25.63
C ASP A 90 17.23 -4.17 26.04
N THR A 91 17.24 -5.05 25.04
CA THR A 91 17.34 -6.51 25.22
C THR A 91 18.78 -7.01 25.30
N LYS A 92 19.79 -6.15 25.17
CA LYS A 92 21.20 -6.56 25.28
C LYS A 92 21.52 -7.01 26.70
N GLY A 93 22.00 -8.24 26.83
CA GLY A 93 22.27 -8.85 28.13
C GLY A 93 21.02 -9.24 28.92
N HIS A 94 19.82 -9.07 28.37
CA HIS A 94 18.58 -9.56 28.98
C HIS A 94 18.46 -11.08 28.81
N GLY A 95 17.82 -11.72 29.78
CA GLY A 95 17.50 -13.16 29.74
C GLY A 95 16.61 -13.53 28.54
N ASN A 96 16.29 -14.81 28.40
CA ASN A 96 15.33 -15.24 27.38
C ASN A 96 13.94 -14.69 27.71
N PHE A 97 13.20 -14.31 26.68
CA PHE A 97 11.86 -13.73 26.81
C PHE A 97 10.97 -14.20 25.66
N GLN A 98 9.67 -13.99 25.79
CA GLN A 98 8.69 -14.24 24.74
C GLN A 98 8.23 -12.90 24.13
N ALA A 99 8.32 -12.78 22.82
CA ALA A 99 7.80 -11.65 22.07
C ALA A 99 6.38 -11.97 21.55
N VAL A 100 5.41 -11.07 21.73
CA VAL A 100 4.03 -11.31 21.28
C VAL A 100 3.90 -10.98 19.79
N ILE A 101 3.66 -11.98 18.94
CA ILE A 101 3.42 -11.85 17.49
C ILE A 101 1.96 -11.54 17.21
N ASP A 102 1.03 -12.22 17.87
CA ASP A 102 -0.42 -11.99 17.74
C ASP A 102 -1.12 -11.89 19.10
N GLY A 103 -2.16 -11.06 19.15
CA GLY A 103 -2.93 -10.77 20.36
C GLY A 103 -2.37 -9.65 21.21
N GLN A 104 -1.45 -8.84 20.68
CA GLN A 104 -0.94 -7.63 21.33
C GLN A 104 -2.05 -6.75 21.91
N GLN A 105 -3.09 -6.46 21.11
CA GLN A 105 -4.10 -5.48 21.49
C GLN A 105 -4.88 -6.02 22.68
N ARG A 106 -5.27 -7.31 22.64
CA ARG A 106 -5.94 -8.01 23.74
C ARG A 106 -5.08 -8.02 25.02
N LEU A 107 -3.80 -8.39 24.94
CA LEU A 107 -2.93 -8.42 26.13
C LEU A 107 -2.68 -7.02 26.72
N THR A 108 -2.54 -6.01 25.85
CA THR A 108 -2.40 -4.61 26.30
C THR A 108 -3.69 -4.13 26.97
N SER A 109 -4.86 -4.44 26.41
CA SER A 109 -6.17 -4.15 27.00
C SER A 109 -6.34 -4.82 28.38
N LEU A 110 -5.95 -6.09 28.52
CA LEU A 110 -5.96 -6.80 29.80
C LEU A 110 -5.04 -6.13 30.83
N TYR A 111 -3.83 -5.72 30.41
CA TYR A 111 -2.91 -5.00 31.28
C TYR A 111 -3.47 -3.64 31.71
N ILE A 112 -4.01 -2.86 30.77
CA ILE A 112 -4.62 -1.55 31.05
C ILE A 112 -5.81 -1.69 32.01
N GLY A 113 -6.68 -2.69 31.81
CA GLY A 113 -7.82 -2.95 32.68
C GLY A 113 -7.44 -3.38 34.09
N LEU A 114 -6.36 -4.16 34.26
CA LEU A 114 -5.97 -4.74 35.55
C LEU A 114 -4.93 -3.92 36.33
N LYS A 115 -3.99 -3.25 35.67
CA LYS A 115 -2.90 -2.51 36.34
C LYS A 115 -2.69 -1.09 35.82
N GLY A 116 -3.14 -0.81 34.60
CA GLY A 116 -2.85 0.45 33.92
C GLY A 116 -3.91 1.54 34.12
N THR A 117 -3.81 2.55 33.27
CA THR A 117 -4.80 3.63 33.16
C THR A 117 -5.06 3.98 31.71
N TYR A 118 -6.29 4.38 31.40
CA TYR A 118 -6.69 4.86 30.09
C TYR A 118 -7.17 6.31 30.19
N ALA A 119 -6.58 7.21 29.41
CA ALA A 119 -6.96 8.62 29.35
C ALA A 119 -7.43 9.00 27.93
N TYR A 120 -8.68 9.47 27.84
CA TYR A 120 -9.29 10.08 26.66
C TYR A 120 -9.92 11.43 27.02
N ARG A 121 -10.10 12.26 25.99
CA ARG A 121 -10.54 13.66 26.14
C ARG A 121 -11.98 13.72 26.66
N LEU A 122 -12.21 14.57 27.66
CA LEU A 122 -13.55 14.86 28.14
C LEU A 122 -14.45 15.45 27.03
N PRO A 123 -15.74 15.05 26.96
CA PRO A 123 -16.68 15.66 26.04
C PRO A 123 -16.72 17.19 26.18
N ARG A 124 -16.89 17.89 25.05
CA ARG A 124 -17.01 19.36 24.98
C ARG A 124 -15.80 20.16 25.49
N LYS A 125 -14.62 19.54 25.66
CA LYS A 125 -13.34 20.25 25.93
C LYS A 125 -12.48 20.32 24.68
N TRP A 126 -11.75 21.39 24.44
CA TRP A 126 -10.80 21.47 23.31
C TRP A 126 -9.59 20.57 23.54
N TRP A 127 -8.92 20.16 22.46
CA TRP A 127 -7.66 19.42 22.54
C TRP A 127 -6.56 20.30 23.13
N PRO A 128 -5.82 19.84 24.16
CA PRO A 128 -4.71 20.62 24.70
C PRO A 128 -3.48 20.54 23.80
N LYS A 129 -2.56 21.51 23.94
CA LYS A 129 -1.28 21.53 23.20
C LYS A 129 -0.22 20.61 23.81
N THR A 130 -0.34 20.35 25.11
CA THR A 130 0.52 19.45 25.91
C THR A 130 -0.39 18.56 26.76
N GLN A 131 0.12 17.45 27.29
CA GLN A 131 -0.69 16.57 28.14
C GLN A 131 -1.26 17.36 29.34
N ASP A 132 -2.57 17.27 29.53
CA ASP A 132 -3.30 17.94 30.60
C ASP A 132 -4.37 16.98 31.16
N ASP A 133 -4.11 16.47 32.36
CA ASP A 133 -4.96 15.50 33.05
C ASP A 133 -6.31 16.09 33.47
N SER A 134 -6.49 17.42 33.47
CA SER A 134 -7.81 18.04 33.69
C SER A 134 -8.73 17.89 32.48
N ILE A 135 -8.18 17.63 31.29
CA ILE A 135 -8.89 17.42 30.03
C ILE A 135 -8.88 15.94 29.62
N LEU A 136 -7.77 15.24 29.88
CA LEU A 136 -7.54 13.82 29.61
C LEU A 136 -7.29 13.07 30.93
N PRO A 137 -8.27 12.98 31.83
CA PRO A 137 -8.01 12.40 33.14
C PRO A 137 -7.76 10.88 33.01
N PRO A 138 -6.77 10.34 33.76
CA PRO A 138 -6.52 8.91 33.78
C PRO A 138 -7.66 8.19 34.47
N ARG A 139 -8.19 7.15 33.81
CA ARG A 139 -9.28 6.30 34.31
C ARG A 139 -8.81 4.88 34.52
N ARG A 140 -9.48 4.18 35.43
CA ARG A 140 -9.27 2.74 35.69
C ARG A 140 -10.56 1.98 35.46
N LEU A 141 -10.44 0.71 35.08
CA LEU A 141 -11.57 -0.14 34.80
C LEU A 141 -12.23 -0.60 36.12
N HIS A 142 -13.52 -0.35 36.24
CA HIS A 142 -14.34 -0.80 37.36
C HIS A 142 -15.45 -1.72 36.88
N LEU A 143 -15.91 -2.58 37.77
CA LEU A 143 -17.04 -3.49 37.58
C LEU A 143 -18.14 -3.14 38.59
N ASN A 144 -19.37 -2.93 38.13
CA ASN A 144 -20.50 -2.79 39.03
C ASN A 144 -20.86 -4.16 39.63
N ILE A 145 -20.77 -4.28 40.94
CA ILE A 145 -21.12 -5.51 41.68
C ILE A 145 -22.45 -5.42 42.41
N ALA A 146 -23.13 -4.27 42.39
CA ALA A 146 -24.39 -4.10 43.13
C ALA A 146 -25.58 -4.80 42.46
N ALA A 147 -25.67 -4.73 41.13
CA ALA A 147 -26.78 -5.24 40.34
C ALA A 147 -26.34 -5.53 38.89
N PRO A 148 -27.06 -6.40 38.17
CA PRO A 148 -26.84 -6.61 36.74
C PRO A 148 -27.13 -5.35 35.92
N LEU A 149 -26.57 -5.30 34.71
CA LEU A 149 -26.85 -4.25 33.74
C LEU A 149 -28.33 -4.32 33.31
N ASP A 150 -28.98 -3.16 33.19
CA ASP A 150 -30.34 -3.04 32.66
C ASP A 150 -30.35 -3.37 31.16
N GLU A 151 -31.11 -4.40 30.77
CA GLU A 151 -31.18 -4.90 29.39
C GLU A 151 -31.69 -3.84 28.40
N GLU A 152 -32.52 -2.90 28.85
CA GLU A 152 -33.05 -1.82 27.99
C GLU A 152 -32.02 -0.72 27.66
N ARG A 153 -30.92 -0.65 28.43
CA ARG A 153 -29.86 0.38 28.26
C ARG A 153 -28.60 -0.16 27.58
N ASN A 154 -28.68 -1.35 26.99
CA ASN A 154 -27.53 -2.16 26.61
C ASN A 154 -27.37 -2.30 25.09
N GLU A 155 -26.83 -1.26 24.44
CA GLU A 155 -26.58 -1.28 22.98
C GLU A 155 -25.56 -2.36 22.55
N GLU A 156 -24.69 -2.83 23.45
CA GLU A 156 -23.59 -3.78 23.17
C GLU A 156 -23.87 -5.22 23.64
N MET A 157 -25.10 -5.55 24.08
CA MET A 157 -25.49 -6.88 24.60
C MET A 157 -24.56 -7.44 25.72
N MET A 158 -24.01 -6.56 26.56
CA MET A 158 -23.15 -6.93 27.70
C MET A 158 -23.97 -7.51 28.88
N SER A 159 -23.43 -8.46 29.63
CA SER A 159 -24.08 -8.98 30.85
C SER A 159 -23.56 -8.31 32.14
N TYR A 160 -22.34 -7.79 32.10
CA TYR A 160 -21.67 -7.14 33.21
C TYR A 160 -21.39 -5.67 32.88
N GLU A 161 -21.64 -4.78 33.84
CA GLU A 161 -21.38 -3.35 33.67
C GLU A 161 -19.93 -3.03 34.02
N PHE A 162 -19.09 -2.97 32.99
CA PHE A 162 -17.73 -2.46 33.10
C PHE A 162 -17.67 -0.98 32.70
N SER A 163 -16.86 -0.19 33.39
CA SER A 163 -16.66 1.22 33.03
C SER A 163 -15.28 1.74 33.43
N PHE A 164 -14.63 2.50 32.54
CA PHE A 164 -13.47 3.30 32.90
C PHE A 164 -13.88 4.57 33.66
N LEU A 165 -13.51 4.65 34.94
CA LEU A 165 -13.87 5.77 35.82
C LEU A 165 -12.62 6.47 36.38
N THR A 166 -12.72 7.79 36.55
CA THR A 166 -11.83 8.57 37.41
C THR A 166 -12.21 8.39 38.88
N LYS A 167 -11.31 8.74 39.81
CA LYS A 167 -11.61 8.71 41.26
C LYS A 167 -12.86 9.53 41.61
N GLN A 168 -13.01 10.71 41.01
CA GLN A 168 -14.16 11.57 41.28
C GLN A 168 -15.47 10.98 40.72
N GLU A 169 -15.45 10.35 39.55
CA GLU A 169 -16.63 9.69 38.98
C GLU A 169 -17.03 8.46 39.81
N GLN A 170 -16.06 7.70 40.32
CA GLN A 170 -16.29 6.60 41.24
C GLN A 170 -16.95 7.06 42.55
N GLU A 171 -16.42 8.11 43.18
CA GLU A 171 -16.92 8.66 44.46
C GLU A 171 -18.29 9.34 44.33
N LYS A 172 -18.60 9.93 43.17
CA LYS A 172 -19.88 10.61 42.90
C LYS A 172 -21.01 9.68 42.49
N SER A 173 -20.76 8.38 42.36
CA SER A 173 -21.76 7.42 41.91
C SER A 173 -22.88 7.25 42.95
N THR A 174 -23.92 8.10 42.87
CA THR A 174 -25.08 8.13 43.77
C THR A 174 -26.23 7.20 43.37
N ASP A 175 -26.11 6.49 42.25
CA ASP A 175 -27.19 5.71 41.63
C ASP A 175 -27.35 4.27 42.18
N GLY A 176 -26.97 4.03 43.43
CA GLY A 176 -27.06 2.69 44.03
C GLY A 176 -26.09 1.66 43.43
N LYS A 177 -25.10 2.10 42.66
CA LYS A 177 -24.03 1.26 42.09
C LYS A 177 -22.89 1.06 43.08
N CYS A 178 -22.22 -0.08 42.98
CA CYS A 178 -21.01 -0.38 43.75
C CYS A 178 -19.89 -0.74 42.79
N TRP A 179 -18.95 0.18 42.60
CA TRP A 179 -17.85 0.02 41.65
C TRP A 179 -16.64 -0.64 42.31
N PHE A 180 -16.39 -1.89 41.95
CA PHE A 180 -15.18 -2.62 42.31
C PHE A 180 -14.07 -2.32 41.29
N LEU A 181 -12.89 -1.90 41.75
CA LEU A 181 -11.73 -1.70 40.88
C LEU A 181 -11.23 -3.07 40.41
N VAL A 182 -11.33 -3.35 39.10
CA VAL A 182 -11.09 -4.68 38.55
C VAL A 182 -9.69 -5.20 38.88
N GLY A 183 -8.69 -4.32 38.91
CA GLY A 183 -7.31 -4.64 39.27
C GLY A 183 -7.11 -5.24 40.66
N ASP A 184 -7.95 -4.87 41.64
CA ASP A 184 -7.82 -5.30 43.03
C ASP A 184 -8.00 -6.82 43.18
N VAL A 185 -8.60 -7.49 42.19
CA VAL A 185 -8.67 -8.96 42.13
C VAL A 185 -7.27 -9.61 42.12
N LEU A 186 -6.26 -8.91 41.60
CA LEU A 186 -4.87 -9.38 41.59
C LEU A 186 -4.20 -9.27 42.98
N ASP A 187 -4.78 -8.50 43.89
CA ASP A 187 -4.27 -8.30 45.25
C ASP A 187 -5.01 -9.14 46.30
N LEU A 188 -6.10 -9.81 45.90
CA LEU A 188 -6.78 -10.81 46.73
C LEU A 188 -5.86 -12.01 47.00
N GLU A 189 -6.01 -12.59 48.19
CA GLU A 189 -5.25 -13.77 48.61
C GLU A 189 -5.39 -14.92 47.60
N GLU A 190 -4.30 -15.63 47.38
CA GLU A 190 -4.27 -16.78 46.49
C GLU A 190 -4.94 -17.97 47.18
N ALA A 191 -6.03 -18.44 46.60
CA ALA A 191 -6.77 -19.61 47.06
C ALA A 191 -6.38 -20.83 46.22
N GLU A 192 -6.37 -22.01 46.82
CA GLU A 192 -6.08 -23.30 46.17
C GLU A 192 -7.36 -24.07 45.81
N THR A 193 -8.44 -23.94 46.58
CA THR A 193 -9.74 -24.60 46.32
C THR A 193 -10.85 -23.60 45.98
N ALA A 194 -11.97 -24.08 45.42
CA ALA A 194 -13.11 -23.22 45.11
C ALA A 194 -13.79 -22.64 46.37
N ASP A 195 -13.81 -23.40 47.47
CA ASP A 195 -14.35 -22.93 48.74
C ASP A 195 -13.49 -21.80 49.33
N GLN A 196 -12.17 -21.93 49.27
CA GLN A 196 -11.26 -20.85 49.69
C GLN A 196 -11.44 -19.57 48.85
N VAL A 197 -11.77 -19.69 47.56
CA VAL A 197 -12.10 -18.51 46.73
C VAL A 197 -13.32 -17.79 47.29
N LEU A 198 -14.37 -18.54 47.67
CA LEU A 198 -15.56 -17.96 48.29
C LEU A 198 -15.22 -17.26 49.60
N ASP A 199 -14.38 -17.85 50.45
CA ASP A 199 -13.96 -17.25 51.72
C ASP A 199 -13.22 -15.93 51.50
N VAL A 200 -12.25 -15.90 50.58
CA VAL A 200 -11.49 -14.68 50.22
C VAL A 200 -12.42 -13.59 49.66
N VAL A 201 -13.34 -13.97 48.77
CA VAL A 201 -14.31 -13.03 48.17
C VAL A 201 -15.27 -12.51 49.23
N MET A 202 -15.79 -13.36 50.12
CA MET A 202 -16.72 -12.97 51.18
C MET A 202 -16.06 -12.03 52.19
N ALA A 203 -14.82 -12.30 52.60
CA ALA A 203 -14.05 -11.42 53.47
C ALA A 203 -13.83 -10.03 52.84
N HIS A 204 -13.65 -9.97 51.52
CA HIS A 204 -13.56 -8.70 50.80
C HIS A 204 -14.91 -7.98 50.70
N LEU A 205 -16.00 -8.70 50.41
CA LEU A 205 -17.35 -8.13 50.32
C LEU A 205 -17.86 -7.61 51.67
N GLU A 206 -17.45 -8.22 52.78
CA GLU A 206 -17.76 -7.73 54.13
C GLU A 206 -17.19 -6.34 54.37
N LYS A 207 -15.94 -6.09 53.94
CA LYS A 207 -15.30 -4.77 54.01
C LYS A 207 -16.03 -3.72 53.15
N LEU A 208 -16.65 -4.14 52.06
CA LEU A 208 -17.45 -3.29 51.17
C LEU A 208 -18.91 -3.15 51.61
N GLY A 209 -19.35 -3.82 52.68
CA GLY A 209 -20.75 -3.83 53.11
C GLY A 209 -21.70 -4.57 52.15
N MET A 210 -21.17 -5.45 51.30
CA MET A 210 -21.90 -6.16 50.23
C MET A 210 -22.01 -7.67 50.45
N SER A 211 -21.66 -8.16 51.64
CA SER A 211 -21.63 -9.60 51.97
C SER A 211 -23.00 -10.29 51.85
N SER A 212 -24.10 -9.56 52.06
CA SER A 212 -25.47 -10.06 51.89
C SER A 212 -25.98 -10.02 50.44
N ASN A 213 -25.27 -9.34 49.52
CA ASN A 213 -25.69 -9.20 48.14
C ASN A 213 -25.28 -10.44 47.31
N ALA A 214 -26.27 -11.24 46.91
CA ALA A 214 -26.05 -12.46 46.15
C ALA A 214 -25.44 -12.22 44.76
N TYR A 215 -25.77 -11.11 44.10
CA TYR A 215 -25.18 -10.73 42.81
C TYR A 215 -23.70 -10.35 43.00
N ALA A 216 -23.39 -9.50 43.98
CA ALA A 216 -22.01 -9.11 44.30
C ALA A 216 -21.12 -10.33 44.55
N ARG A 217 -21.61 -11.28 45.35
CA ARG A 217 -20.92 -12.56 45.63
C ARG A 217 -20.65 -13.34 44.35
N LYS A 218 -21.65 -13.58 43.52
CA LYS A 218 -21.50 -14.34 42.27
C LYS A 218 -20.55 -13.65 41.30
N THR A 219 -20.71 -12.34 41.12
CA THR A 219 -19.94 -11.52 40.18
C THR A 219 -18.46 -11.45 40.58
N LEU A 220 -18.15 -11.13 41.84
CA LEU A 220 -16.76 -11.04 42.29
C LEU A 220 -16.07 -12.42 42.32
N THR A 221 -16.81 -13.47 42.68
CA THR A 221 -16.32 -14.85 42.57
C THR A 221 -15.97 -15.19 41.12
N ARG A 222 -16.85 -14.87 40.16
CA ARG A 222 -16.60 -15.12 38.73
C ARG A 222 -15.37 -14.34 38.24
N LEU A 223 -15.21 -13.08 38.64
CA LEU A 223 -14.04 -12.27 38.29
C LEU A 223 -12.75 -12.88 38.83
N TYR A 224 -12.75 -13.36 40.08
CA TYR A 224 -11.61 -14.07 40.66
C TYR A 224 -11.22 -15.29 39.83
N PHE A 225 -12.19 -16.15 39.50
CA PHE A 225 -11.93 -17.32 38.66
C PHE A 225 -11.38 -16.93 37.29
N ALA A 226 -12.06 -16.02 36.59
CA ALA A 226 -11.69 -15.62 35.24
C ALA A 226 -10.28 -15.02 35.15
N VAL A 227 -9.87 -14.22 36.14
CA VAL A 227 -8.55 -13.57 36.12
C VAL A 227 -7.45 -14.47 36.69
N ARG A 228 -7.68 -15.16 37.81
CA ARG A 228 -6.61 -15.87 38.54
C ARG A 228 -6.53 -17.36 38.24
N ARG A 229 -7.66 -18.03 38.01
CA ARG A 229 -7.74 -19.50 37.95
C ARG A 229 -7.91 -20.04 36.54
N ASP A 230 -8.88 -19.51 35.80
CA ASP A 230 -9.23 -20.00 34.47
C ASP A 230 -8.04 -19.81 33.52
N THR A 231 -7.63 -20.88 32.85
CA THR A 231 -6.55 -20.85 31.86
C THR A 231 -7.08 -20.41 30.50
N LEU A 232 -7.37 -19.11 30.36
CA LEU A 232 -8.02 -18.54 29.18
C LEU A 232 -7.05 -18.16 28.05
N ILE A 233 -5.75 -18.01 28.34
CA ILE A 233 -4.75 -17.60 27.35
C ILE A 233 -4.16 -18.85 26.70
N HIS A 234 -4.77 -19.26 25.59
CA HIS A 234 -4.25 -20.30 24.70
C HIS A 234 -3.27 -19.65 23.71
N TYR A 235 -2.09 -20.24 23.53
CA TYR A 235 -1.09 -19.66 22.63
C TYR A 235 -0.25 -20.69 21.90
N TYR A 236 0.18 -20.32 20.69
CA TYR A 236 1.18 -21.02 19.90
C TYR A 236 2.54 -20.36 20.13
N ASN A 237 3.57 -21.16 20.41
CA ASN A 237 4.92 -20.67 20.69
C ASN A 237 5.86 -21.01 19.52
N GLU A 238 6.30 -20.00 18.79
CA GLU A 238 7.31 -20.11 17.73
C GLU A 238 8.72 -20.07 18.34
N THR A 239 9.58 -21.01 17.95
CA THR A 239 10.93 -21.18 18.50
C THR A 239 12.04 -20.88 17.49
N SER A 240 11.68 -20.70 16.21
CA SER A 240 12.59 -20.29 15.15
C SER A 240 13.19 -18.93 15.47
N GLN A 241 14.53 -18.84 15.50
CA GLN A 241 15.25 -17.57 15.68
C GLN A 241 15.41 -16.82 14.34
N LYS A 242 14.90 -17.35 13.23
CA LYS A 242 14.96 -16.70 11.92
C LYS A 242 13.89 -15.61 11.86
N ILE A 243 14.32 -14.35 11.88
CA ILE A 243 13.44 -13.18 11.83
C ILE A 243 12.49 -13.28 10.62
N ASP A 244 13.00 -13.52 9.41
CA ASP A 244 12.20 -13.66 8.18
C ASP A 244 11.01 -14.62 8.30
N HIS A 245 11.20 -15.74 9.01
CA HIS A 245 10.16 -16.74 9.23
C HIS A 245 9.08 -16.21 10.18
N VAL A 246 9.50 -15.58 11.28
CA VAL A 246 8.57 -14.95 12.24
C VAL A 246 7.79 -13.80 11.57
N LEU A 247 8.43 -13.06 10.67
CA LEU A 247 7.78 -12.01 9.88
C LEU A 247 6.72 -12.55 8.93
N ASP A 248 7.02 -13.62 8.18
CA ASP A 248 6.06 -14.25 7.27
C ASP A 248 4.84 -14.77 8.05
N ILE A 249 5.07 -15.38 9.21
CA ILE A 249 3.98 -15.78 10.12
C ILE A 249 3.16 -14.56 10.55
N PHE A 250 3.81 -13.50 11.04
CA PHE A 250 3.12 -12.27 11.46
C PHE A 250 2.21 -11.71 10.35
N ILE A 251 2.73 -11.61 9.13
CA ILE A 251 2.01 -11.08 7.98
C ILE A 251 0.80 -11.95 7.68
N ARG A 252 0.97 -13.27 7.60
CA ARG A 252 -0.12 -14.20 7.30
C ARG A 252 -1.20 -14.23 8.37
N THR A 253 -0.84 -14.15 9.65
CA THR A 253 -1.81 -14.15 10.75
C THR A 253 -2.56 -12.81 10.85
N ASN A 254 -1.92 -11.69 10.49
CA ASN A 254 -2.55 -10.36 10.51
C ASN A 254 -3.28 -9.97 9.21
N HIS A 255 -3.16 -10.78 8.13
CA HIS A 255 -3.81 -10.53 6.84
C HIS A 255 -5.35 -10.56 6.87
N GLY A 256 -5.97 -10.96 7.99
CA GLY A 256 -7.41 -10.81 8.23
C GLY A 256 -7.89 -9.38 8.56
N GLY A 257 -6.98 -8.41 8.73
CA GLY A 257 -7.27 -6.99 8.99
C GLY A 257 -6.61 -6.03 7.99
N THR A 258 -6.47 -4.74 8.32
CA THR A 258 -5.73 -3.79 7.47
C THR A 258 -4.25 -4.21 7.40
N PRO A 259 -3.70 -4.54 6.21
CA PRO A 259 -2.34 -5.04 6.11
C PRO A 259 -1.33 -3.96 6.54
N LEU A 260 -0.39 -4.32 7.44
CA LEU A 260 0.85 -3.58 7.59
C LEU A 260 1.69 -3.80 6.33
N SER A 261 2.32 -2.74 5.81
CA SER A 261 3.20 -2.88 4.67
C SER A 261 4.50 -3.57 5.08
N PHE A 262 5.07 -4.38 4.18
CA PHE A 262 6.35 -5.03 4.44
C PHE A 262 7.48 -4.01 4.63
N SER A 263 7.36 -2.80 4.05
CA SER A 263 8.33 -1.72 4.31
C SER A 263 8.27 -1.21 5.73
N ASP A 264 7.10 -1.05 6.35
CA ASP A 264 7.02 -0.56 7.75
C ASP A 264 7.78 -1.51 8.70
N LEU A 265 7.76 -2.79 8.37
CA LEU A 265 8.46 -3.86 9.08
C LEU A 265 9.97 -3.83 8.86
N LEU A 266 10.43 -3.75 7.62
CA LEU A 266 11.86 -3.61 7.33
C LEU A 266 12.42 -2.27 7.81
N MET A 267 11.62 -1.21 7.85
CA MET A 267 12.03 0.09 8.37
C MET A 267 12.44 -0.03 9.83
N SER A 268 11.76 -0.87 10.62
CA SER A 268 12.13 -1.10 12.03
C SER A 268 13.54 -1.69 12.18
N ILE A 269 13.97 -2.50 11.21
CA ILE A 269 15.30 -3.14 11.14
C ILE A 269 16.32 -2.18 10.51
N ALA A 270 15.93 -1.45 9.47
CA ALA A 270 16.77 -0.50 8.77
C ALA A 270 17.10 0.72 9.65
N ILE A 271 16.12 1.26 10.42
CA ILE A 271 16.32 2.37 11.36
C ILE A 271 17.37 2.03 12.44
N ALA A 272 17.49 0.76 12.83
CA ALA A 272 18.52 0.34 13.78
C ALA A 272 19.95 0.46 13.19
N ASN A 273 20.09 0.41 11.86
CA ASN A 273 21.37 0.41 11.16
C ASN A 273 21.65 1.70 10.35
N TRP A 274 20.64 2.52 10.10
CA TRP A 274 20.71 3.77 9.34
C TRP A 274 20.96 4.94 10.30
N LYS A 275 22.05 5.70 10.10
CA LYS A 275 22.49 6.73 11.08
C LYS A 275 21.63 8.00 11.02
N LYS A 276 21.12 8.35 9.84
CA LYS A 276 20.13 9.43 9.62
C LYS A 276 18.69 8.95 9.84
N ASP A 277 17.74 9.89 9.89
CA ASP A 277 16.30 9.56 9.95
C ASP A 277 15.81 9.01 8.59
N ALA A 278 16.01 7.71 8.39
CA ALA A 278 15.64 6.99 7.17
C ALA A 278 14.16 7.16 6.82
N ARG A 279 13.29 7.20 7.84
CA ARG A 279 11.85 7.32 7.67
C ARG A 279 11.49 8.67 7.07
N GLN A 280 12.02 9.75 7.64
CA GLN A 280 11.80 11.09 7.10
C GLN A 280 12.34 11.22 5.68
N GLN A 281 13.53 10.68 5.39
CA GLN A 281 14.11 10.75 4.05
C GLN A 281 13.29 10.03 2.99
N ILE A 282 12.72 8.87 3.32
CA ILE A 282 11.85 8.11 2.42
C ILE A 282 10.52 8.83 2.23
N ASP A 283 9.91 9.32 3.32
CA ASP A 283 8.66 10.09 3.26
C ASP A 283 8.83 11.36 2.41
N ASP A 284 9.93 12.09 2.59
CA ASP A 284 10.27 13.27 1.77
C ASP A 284 10.39 12.92 0.28
N LEU A 285 10.91 11.74 -0.05
CA LEU A 285 11.03 11.30 -1.44
C LEU A 285 9.67 10.89 -2.03
N VAL A 286 8.82 10.22 -1.26
CA VAL A 286 7.41 9.94 -1.65
C VAL A 286 6.71 11.26 -1.96
N ASP A 287 6.81 12.23 -1.06
CA ASP A 287 6.15 13.53 -1.16
C ASP A 287 6.66 14.32 -2.37
N LYS A 288 7.96 14.30 -2.65
CA LYS A 288 8.52 14.94 -3.86
C LYS A 288 7.96 14.34 -5.14
N VAL A 289 7.83 13.01 -5.23
CA VAL A 289 7.26 12.35 -6.42
C VAL A 289 5.76 12.64 -6.55
N ARG A 290 5.04 12.72 -5.43
CA ARG A 290 3.59 12.92 -5.39
C ARG A 290 3.15 14.36 -5.62
N PHE A 291 3.84 15.31 -5.00
CA PHE A 291 3.45 16.72 -4.98
C PHE A 291 4.33 17.61 -5.88
N GLY A 292 5.38 17.06 -6.49
CA GLY A 292 6.15 17.75 -7.52
C GLY A 292 5.29 18.01 -8.76
N SER A 293 5.09 19.28 -9.12
CA SER A 293 4.27 19.71 -10.26
C SER A 293 4.77 19.20 -11.63
N ASP A 294 6.02 18.73 -11.68
CA ASP A 294 6.69 18.15 -12.84
C ASP A 294 6.59 16.61 -12.89
N MET A 295 5.86 15.98 -11.95
CA MET A 295 5.72 14.52 -11.83
C MET A 295 4.27 14.11 -11.50
N GLU A 296 3.83 14.35 -10.27
CA GLU A 296 2.50 14.03 -9.73
C GLU A 296 2.14 12.53 -9.78
N PHE A 297 3.03 11.65 -9.31
CA PHE A 297 2.79 10.19 -9.25
C PHE A 297 2.61 9.67 -7.82
N SER A 298 1.73 8.69 -7.66
CA SER A 298 1.50 8.03 -6.38
C SER A 298 2.40 6.81 -6.25
N ILE A 299 3.44 6.91 -5.42
CA ILE A 299 4.26 5.79 -4.94
C ILE A 299 4.15 5.66 -3.42
N ASP A 300 4.59 4.51 -2.91
CA ASP A 300 4.67 4.19 -1.48
C ASP A 300 6.12 3.89 -1.06
N ARG A 301 6.31 3.66 0.24
CA ARG A 301 7.61 3.33 0.84
C ARG A 301 8.16 2.00 0.29
N ASP A 302 7.30 1.00 0.09
CA ASP A 302 7.67 -0.29 -0.51
C ASP A 302 8.33 -0.07 -1.88
N TRP A 303 7.71 0.74 -2.73
CA TRP A 303 8.25 1.02 -4.06
C TRP A 303 9.64 1.65 -3.98
N ILE A 304 9.85 2.63 -3.10
CA ILE A 304 11.15 3.29 -2.90
C ILE A 304 12.21 2.30 -2.43
N LEU A 305 11.90 1.50 -1.40
CA LEU A 305 12.85 0.50 -0.88
C LEU A 305 13.20 -0.53 -1.94
N LYS A 306 12.21 -1.00 -2.72
CA LYS A 306 12.44 -1.94 -3.83
C LYS A 306 13.31 -1.33 -4.92
N ALA A 307 13.07 -0.06 -5.27
CA ALA A 307 13.93 0.67 -6.20
C ALA A 307 15.37 0.78 -5.66
N ALA A 308 15.55 1.15 -4.39
CA ALA A 308 16.87 1.26 -3.77
C ALA A 308 17.64 -0.08 -3.78
N LEU A 309 16.97 -1.20 -3.48
CA LEU A 309 17.54 -2.54 -3.61
C LEU A 309 17.94 -2.87 -5.06
N ALA A 310 17.07 -2.54 -6.01
CA ALA A 310 17.33 -2.78 -7.43
C ALA A 310 18.57 -2.01 -7.89
N LEU A 311 18.65 -0.72 -7.57
CA LEU A 311 19.74 0.21 -7.93
C LEU A 311 21.07 -0.19 -7.30
N THR A 312 21.07 -0.73 -6.09
CA THR A 312 22.27 -1.20 -5.39
C THR A 312 22.62 -2.67 -5.70
N ASP A 313 22.01 -3.28 -6.72
CA ASP A 313 22.26 -4.67 -7.14
C ASP A 313 21.93 -5.75 -6.07
N ALA A 314 21.18 -5.43 -5.02
CA ALA A 314 20.73 -6.40 -4.01
C ALA A 314 19.57 -7.29 -4.50
N ASP A 315 19.23 -8.38 -3.80
CA ASP A 315 18.00 -9.12 -4.10
C ASP A 315 16.80 -8.18 -3.89
N ILE A 316 15.96 -8.04 -4.91
CA ILE A 316 14.82 -7.11 -4.86
C ILE A 316 13.65 -7.66 -4.06
N ARG A 317 13.70 -8.95 -3.73
CA ARG A 317 12.72 -9.56 -2.84
C ARG A 317 12.89 -8.95 -1.47
N PHE A 318 11.74 -8.71 -0.89
CA PHE A 318 11.58 -8.17 0.43
C PHE A 318 11.94 -9.23 1.48
N LYS A 319 13.20 -9.21 1.90
CA LYS A 319 13.78 -10.10 2.93
C LYS A 319 14.63 -9.29 3.90
N VAL A 320 14.67 -9.69 5.16
CA VAL A 320 15.42 -9.00 6.23
C VAL A 320 16.90 -8.92 5.93
N GLU A 321 17.48 -9.97 5.34
CA GLU A 321 18.89 -10.00 4.92
C GLU A 321 19.27 -8.83 3.99
N ASN A 322 18.32 -8.35 3.18
CA ASN A 322 18.55 -7.23 2.25
C ASN A 322 18.51 -5.86 2.93
N PHE A 323 18.03 -5.78 4.18
CA PHE A 323 17.92 -4.57 4.98
C PHE A 323 18.66 -4.68 6.33
N ALA A 324 19.71 -5.50 6.36
CA ALA A 324 20.59 -5.64 7.52
C ALA A 324 22.04 -5.20 7.19
N GLY A 325 22.75 -4.71 8.21
CA GLY A 325 24.20 -4.53 8.21
C GLY A 325 24.77 -3.71 7.04
N ALA A 326 25.59 -4.36 6.22
CA ALA A 326 26.34 -3.72 5.13
C ALA A 326 25.45 -3.14 4.02
N GLN A 327 24.27 -3.74 3.78
CA GLN A 327 23.46 -3.33 2.65
C GLN A 327 22.66 -2.05 2.94
N VAL A 328 22.18 -1.88 4.18
CA VAL A 328 21.62 -0.59 4.63
C VAL A 328 22.67 0.49 4.61
N ALA A 329 23.89 0.21 5.09
CA ALA A 329 24.99 1.16 5.05
C ALA A 329 25.32 1.61 3.61
N ARG A 330 25.26 0.68 2.65
CA ARG A 330 25.43 0.99 1.24
C ARG A 330 24.31 1.88 0.71
N ILE A 331 23.05 1.52 0.94
CA ILE A 331 21.89 2.34 0.53
C ILE A 331 21.99 3.74 1.15
N GLU A 332 22.32 3.86 2.43
CA GLU A 332 22.50 5.14 3.11
C GLU A 332 23.62 5.98 2.46
N SER A 333 24.76 5.35 2.12
CA SER A 333 25.88 6.04 1.48
C SER A 333 25.58 6.51 0.05
N GLU A 334 24.71 5.80 -0.67
CA GLU A 334 24.33 6.10 -2.06
C GLU A 334 22.97 6.85 -2.15
N TRP A 335 22.35 7.19 -1.00
CA TRP A 335 20.96 7.64 -0.92
C TRP A 335 20.64 8.89 -1.75
N ASP A 336 21.55 9.87 -1.76
CA ASP A 336 21.35 11.12 -2.48
C ASP A 336 21.32 10.89 -4.00
N GLU A 337 22.15 9.98 -4.52
CA GLU A 337 22.13 9.59 -5.94
C GLU A 337 20.90 8.76 -6.28
N ILE A 338 20.52 7.81 -5.41
CA ILE A 338 19.30 7.00 -5.54
C ILE A 338 18.07 7.90 -5.63
N SER A 339 17.94 8.83 -4.69
CA SER A 339 16.82 9.78 -4.63
C SER A 339 16.77 10.65 -5.88
N ALA A 340 17.90 11.21 -6.30
CA ALA A 340 17.97 12.02 -7.52
C ALA A 340 17.59 11.20 -8.77
N CYS A 341 18.06 9.96 -8.88
CA CYS A 341 17.73 9.08 -10.01
C CYS A 341 16.24 8.74 -10.07
N ILE A 342 15.60 8.49 -8.93
CA ILE A 342 14.15 8.23 -8.86
C ILE A 342 13.37 9.45 -9.36
N LEU A 343 13.71 10.65 -8.88
CA LEU A 343 13.06 11.90 -9.32
C LEU A 343 13.21 12.12 -10.83
N GLU A 344 14.43 11.98 -11.37
CA GLU A 344 14.69 12.12 -12.81
C GLU A 344 13.96 11.05 -13.65
N THR A 345 13.77 9.86 -13.10
CA THR A 345 13.00 8.79 -13.76
C THR A 345 11.52 9.16 -13.89
N PHE A 346 10.90 9.67 -12.82
CA PHE A 346 9.49 10.08 -12.88
C PHE A 346 9.27 11.35 -13.72
N ARG A 347 10.22 12.30 -13.72
CA ARG A 347 10.23 13.43 -14.67
C ARG A 347 10.28 12.96 -16.12
N LEU A 348 11.12 11.97 -16.40
CA LEU A 348 11.24 11.38 -17.73
C LEU A 348 9.90 10.74 -18.14
N ILE A 349 9.30 9.95 -17.25
CA ILE A 349 8.00 9.31 -17.50
C ILE A 349 6.90 10.36 -17.71
N ARG A 350 6.89 11.46 -16.94
CA ARG A 350 5.97 12.58 -17.17
C ARG A 350 6.17 13.21 -18.53
N SER A 351 7.43 13.38 -18.97
CA SER A 351 7.74 13.92 -20.30
C SER A 351 7.31 13.02 -21.46
N PHE A 352 6.93 11.77 -21.18
CA PHE A 352 6.32 10.85 -22.14
C PHE A 352 4.79 10.95 -22.19
N GLY A 353 4.20 11.90 -21.47
CA GLY A 353 2.75 12.14 -21.42
C GLY A 353 2.01 11.28 -20.41
N LEU A 354 2.71 10.44 -19.64
CA LEU A 354 2.10 9.59 -18.63
C LEU A 354 1.86 10.39 -17.34
N ASN A 355 0.70 10.16 -16.74
CA ASN A 355 0.31 10.60 -15.40
C ASN A 355 0.05 9.38 -14.48
N ASP A 356 -0.30 9.63 -13.21
CA ASP A 356 -0.52 8.58 -12.22
C ASP A 356 -1.57 7.52 -12.64
N ALA A 357 -2.63 7.94 -13.32
CA ALA A 357 -3.69 7.05 -13.78
C ALA A 357 -3.25 6.17 -14.96
N SER A 358 -2.47 6.73 -15.89
CA SER A 358 -1.96 6.01 -17.06
C SER A 358 -0.77 5.08 -16.73
N LEU A 359 0.08 5.45 -15.76
CA LEU A 359 1.14 4.59 -15.22
C LEU A 359 0.55 3.60 -14.20
N ARG A 360 -0.28 2.67 -14.69
CA ARG A 360 -0.99 1.69 -13.85
C ARG A 360 -0.04 0.79 -13.05
N ALA A 361 1.09 0.42 -13.65
CA ALA A 361 2.11 -0.42 -13.01
C ALA A 361 3.37 0.39 -12.68
N LYS A 362 3.42 0.97 -11.47
CA LYS A 362 4.55 1.81 -11.01
C LYS A 362 5.88 1.06 -11.03
N ASN A 363 5.87 -0.26 -10.84
CA ASN A 363 7.07 -1.10 -10.92
C ASN A 363 7.76 -1.06 -12.29
N ALA A 364 7.07 -0.66 -13.37
CA ALA A 364 7.69 -0.46 -14.68
C ALA A 364 8.74 0.67 -14.69
N ALA A 365 8.71 1.59 -13.72
CA ALA A 365 9.72 2.63 -13.59
C ALA A 365 11.06 2.11 -13.02
N ILE A 366 11.08 0.97 -12.31
CA ILE A 366 12.30 0.45 -11.65
C ILE A 366 13.39 0.03 -12.66
N PRO A 367 13.09 -0.72 -13.75
CA PRO A 367 14.08 -1.04 -14.77
C PRO A 367 14.65 0.19 -15.48
N ILE A 368 13.83 1.23 -15.67
CA ILE A 368 14.25 2.51 -16.23
C ILE A 368 15.24 3.18 -15.26
N ALA A 369 14.86 3.33 -13.99
CA ALA A 369 15.74 3.90 -12.98
C ALA A 369 17.07 3.13 -12.90
N TYR A 370 17.03 1.80 -12.95
CA TYR A 370 18.24 0.96 -12.95
C TYR A 370 19.16 1.24 -14.13
N TYR A 371 18.60 1.33 -15.34
CA TYR A 371 19.37 1.71 -16.52
C TYR A 371 20.00 3.10 -16.34
N LEU A 372 19.19 4.10 -15.94
CA LEU A 372 19.64 5.48 -15.81
C LEU A 372 20.70 5.67 -14.71
N TYR A 373 20.59 4.91 -13.64
CA TYR A 373 21.54 4.94 -12.53
C TYR A 373 22.90 4.38 -12.93
N HIS A 374 22.94 3.25 -13.64
CA HIS A 374 24.19 2.54 -13.94
C HIS A 374 24.83 2.94 -15.27
N LYS A 375 24.06 3.38 -16.26
CA LYS A 375 24.58 3.75 -17.57
C LYS A 375 25.53 4.94 -17.44
N GLY A 376 26.78 4.75 -17.85
CA GLY A 376 27.82 5.78 -17.83
C GLY A 376 28.30 6.19 -16.42
N ARG A 377 27.83 5.52 -15.36
CA ARG A 377 28.26 5.77 -13.98
C ARG A 377 29.65 5.16 -13.74
N ASP A 378 30.51 5.92 -13.08
CA ASP A 378 31.80 5.47 -12.58
C ASP A 378 32.00 6.05 -11.17
N ALA A 379 31.88 5.18 -10.17
CA ALA A 379 32.01 5.56 -8.77
C ALA A 379 33.44 6.01 -8.42
N SER A 380 34.46 5.51 -9.12
CA SER A 380 35.86 5.84 -8.84
C SER A 380 36.21 7.28 -9.24
N THR A 381 35.57 7.79 -10.29
CA THR A 381 35.76 9.17 -10.77
C THR A 381 34.65 10.12 -10.30
N GLY A 382 33.70 9.65 -9.50
CA GLY A 382 32.50 10.39 -9.11
C GLY A 382 31.55 10.72 -10.27
N LYS A 383 31.68 10.03 -11.41
CA LYS A 383 30.82 10.26 -12.58
C LYS A 383 29.46 9.62 -12.32
N LYS A 384 28.43 10.46 -12.26
CA LYS A 384 27.04 10.02 -12.10
C LYS A 384 26.51 9.32 -13.34
N GLY A 385 25.48 8.50 -13.17
CA GLY A 385 24.76 7.89 -14.28
C GLY A 385 24.05 8.91 -15.17
N VAL A 386 23.54 8.45 -16.31
CA VAL A 386 22.81 9.29 -17.28
C VAL A 386 21.55 9.93 -16.69
N PHE A 387 21.02 9.46 -15.55
CA PHE A 387 19.91 10.12 -14.84
C PHE A 387 20.15 11.63 -14.64
N SER A 388 21.41 12.04 -14.44
CA SER A 388 21.81 13.45 -14.25
C SER A 388 21.61 14.36 -15.49
N SER A 389 21.34 13.78 -16.65
CA SER A 389 21.20 14.51 -17.92
C SER A 389 20.09 14.00 -18.84
N ILE A 390 19.37 12.92 -18.46
CA ILE A 390 18.34 12.29 -19.30
C ILE A 390 17.18 13.22 -19.66
N ASN A 391 16.85 14.19 -18.80
CA ASN A 391 15.78 15.15 -19.02
C ASN A 391 16.22 16.43 -19.75
N LYS A 392 17.47 16.51 -20.22
CA LYS A 392 17.92 17.58 -21.10
C LYS A 392 17.56 17.23 -22.54
N GLN A 393 16.68 18.02 -23.17
CA GLN A 393 16.06 17.71 -24.48
C GLN A 393 17.06 17.39 -25.61
N ALA A 394 18.24 18.01 -25.61
CA ALA A 394 19.27 17.78 -26.64
C ALA A 394 20.13 16.52 -26.40
N PHE A 395 19.95 15.82 -25.28
CA PHE A 395 20.79 14.68 -24.88
C PHE A 395 19.99 13.38 -24.94
N HIS A 396 20.69 12.27 -25.19
CA HIS A 396 20.16 10.91 -25.04
C HIS A 396 18.89 10.62 -25.86
N ILE A 397 18.75 11.23 -27.05
CA ILE A 397 17.56 11.12 -27.91
C ILE A 397 17.19 9.65 -28.15
N GLN A 398 18.18 8.82 -28.47
CA GLN A 398 17.97 7.39 -28.73
C GLN A 398 17.52 6.63 -27.48
N ASP A 399 18.11 6.90 -26.31
CA ASP A 399 17.69 6.27 -25.06
C ASP A 399 16.27 6.65 -24.69
N ARG A 400 15.94 7.95 -24.76
CA ARG A 400 14.58 8.43 -24.49
C ARG A 400 13.56 7.72 -25.38
N LYS A 401 13.85 7.59 -26.68
CA LYS A 401 12.99 6.90 -27.66
C LYS A 401 12.78 5.42 -27.31
N LEU A 402 13.85 4.69 -27.01
CA LEU A 402 13.78 3.25 -26.72
C LEU A 402 13.13 2.96 -25.36
N ILE A 403 13.39 3.79 -24.34
CA ILE A 403 12.73 3.70 -23.03
C ILE A 403 11.23 3.98 -23.18
N TRP A 404 10.88 5.02 -23.96
CA TRP A 404 9.50 5.37 -24.25
C TRP A 404 8.74 4.21 -24.93
N GLN A 405 9.35 3.61 -25.97
CA GLN A 405 8.77 2.48 -26.70
C GLN A 405 8.56 1.29 -25.76
N TRP A 406 9.61 0.93 -25.01
CA TRP A 406 9.56 -0.16 -24.03
C TRP A 406 8.45 0.01 -22.99
N LEU A 407 8.34 1.22 -22.41
CA LEU A 407 7.40 1.49 -21.32
C LEU A 407 5.96 1.36 -21.81
N HIS A 408 5.64 1.96 -22.95
CA HIS A 408 4.31 1.89 -23.54
C HIS A 408 3.95 0.45 -23.94
N MET A 409 4.85 -0.27 -24.61
CA MET A 409 4.63 -1.69 -24.94
C MET A 409 4.38 -2.53 -23.69
N SER A 410 5.18 -2.33 -22.63
CA SER A 410 5.05 -3.04 -21.36
C SER A 410 3.72 -2.77 -20.65
N LEU A 411 3.24 -1.52 -20.67
CA LEU A 411 1.96 -1.13 -20.08
C LEU A 411 0.76 -1.67 -20.87
N LEU A 412 0.84 -1.71 -22.20
CA LEU A 412 -0.21 -2.25 -23.07
C LEU A 412 -0.32 -3.77 -22.96
N LYS A 413 0.82 -4.47 -22.91
CA LYS A 413 0.86 -5.92 -22.70
C LYS A 413 0.58 -6.35 -21.26
N GLY A 414 0.55 -5.40 -20.32
CA GLY A 414 0.28 -5.68 -18.92
C GLY A 414 1.32 -6.61 -18.28
N VAL A 415 2.58 -6.57 -18.74
CA VAL A 415 3.62 -7.53 -18.32
C VAL A 415 3.91 -7.46 -16.82
N PHE A 416 3.66 -6.32 -16.19
CA PHE A 416 3.81 -6.13 -14.75
C PHE A 416 2.61 -6.62 -13.91
N GLY A 417 1.58 -7.21 -14.52
CA GLY A 417 0.51 -7.92 -13.80
C GLY A 417 0.96 -9.30 -13.29
N GLY A 418 0.77 -9.60 -12.00
CA GLY A 418 1.14 -10.88 -11.38
C GLY A 418 2.51 -10.86 -10.67
N GLN A 419 3.37 -11.86 -10.93
CA GLN A 419 4.70 -12.04 -10.30
C GLN A 419 5.72 -10.95 -10.71
N GLY A 420 5.55 -9.73 -10.21
CA GLY A 420 6.38 -8.57 -10.57
C GLY A 420 7.86 -8.71 -10.23
N ASP A 421 8.21 -9.41 -9.14
CA ASP A 421 9.60 -9.50 -8.67
C ASP A 421 10.47 -10.42 -9.56
N ALA A 422 9.91 -11.51 -10.09
CA ALA A 422 10.66 -12.36 -11.03
C ALA A 422 10.98 -11.59 -12.32
N LEU A 423 10.00 -10.83 -12.83
CA LEU A 423 10.14 -9.97 -14.00
C LEU A 423 11.21 -8.90 -13.79
N LEU A 424 11.13 -8.15 -12.67
CA LEU A 424 12.11 -7.12 -12.33
C LEU A 424 13.54 -7.68 -12.20
N THR A 425 13.68 -8.85 -11.58
CA THR A 425 14.98 -9.52 -11.42
C THR A 425 15.60 -9.85 -12.78
N ASN A 426 14.80 -10.39 -13.70
CA ASN A 426 15.28 -10.76 -15.02
C ASN A 426 15.57 -9.53 -15.91
N LEU A 427 14.68 -8.52 -15.93
CA LEU A 427 14.93 -7.25 -16.63
C LEU A 427 16.23 -6.60 -16.15
N ARG A 428 16.47 -6.60 -14.84
CA ARG A 428 17.73 -6.11 -14.27
C ARG A 428 18.94 -6.87 -14.79
N LYS A 429 18.87 -8.21 -14.87
CA LYS A 429 19.93 -9.06 -15.41
C LYS A 429 20.24 -8.71 -16.87
N ILE A 430 19.22 -8.56 -17.71
CA ILE A 430 19.37 -8.19 -19.13
C ILE A 430 20.01 -6.80 -19.24
N ILE A 431 19.48 -5.80 -18.54
CA ILE A 431 20.02 -4.44 -18.58
C ILE A 431 21.46 -4.41 -18.09
N LYS A 432 21.77 -5.15 -17.02
CA LYS A 432 23.13 -5.27 -16.46
C LYS A 432 24.13 -5.86 -17.46
N ALA A 433 23.74 -6.93 -18.15
CA ALA A 433 24.58 -7.58 -19.14
C ALA A 433 24.87 -6.69 -20.36
N ASN A 434 24.00 -5.71 -20.64
CA ASN A 434 24.04 -4.87 -21.84
C ASN A 434 24.34 -3.40 -21.53
N ARG A 435 24.96 -3.06 -20.39
CA ARG A 435 25.22 -1.65 -20.00
C ARG A 435 26.19 -0.92 -20.95
N THR A 436 27.05 -1.66 -21.63
CA THR A 436 28.06 -1.14 -22.56
C THR A 436 27.49 -0.82 -23.94
N GLU A 437 26.29 -1.34 -24.28
CA GLU A 437 25.57 -1.01 -25.52
C GLU A 437 25.37 0.50 -25.66
N ALA A 438 25.30 1.03 -26.88
CA ALA A 438 25.21 2.48 -27.09
C ALA A 438 23.97 3.12 -26.43
N SER A 439 22.85 2.40 -26.39
CA SER A 439 21.55 2.87 -25.89
C SER A 439 20.78 1.78 -25.13
N PHE A 440 19.60 2.12 -24.61
CA PHE A 440 18.72 1.22 -23.87
C PHE A 440 18.48 -0.12 -24.63
N PRO A 441 18.66 -1.29 -23.99
CA PRO A 441 18.74 -2.57 -24.68
C PRO A 441 17.35 -3.19 -24.99
N LEU A 442 16.46 -2.43 -25.64
CA LEU A 442 15.09 -2.88 -25.96
C LEU A 442 15.07 -4.17 -26.80
N SER A 443 15.91 -4.26 -27.83
CA SER A 443 15.97 -5.45 -28.68
C SER A 443 16.30 -6.73 -27.90
N LYS A 444 17.23 -6.64 -26.93
CA LYS A 444 17.61 -7.75 -26.05
C LYS A 444 16.50 -8.12 -25.08
N ILE A 445 15.75 -7.13 -24.59
CA ILE A 445 14.55 -7.39 -23.78
C ILE A 445 13.51 -8.14 -24.62
N ILE A 446 13.17 -7.68 -25.83
CA ILE A 446 12.20 -8.35 -26.69
C ILE A 446 12.64 -9.79 -27.03
N GLU A 447 13.93 -9.99 -27.33
CA GLU A 447 14.50 -11.30 -27.64
C GLU A 447 14.36 -12.30 -26.48
N ASP A 448 14.68 -11.88 -25.25
CA ASP A 448 14.61 -12.73 -24.04
C ASP A 448 13.17 -13.10 -23.67
N TYR A 449 12.21 -12.19 -23.91
CA TYR A 449 10.80 -12.42 -23.59
C TYR A 449 9.98 -13.09 -24.71
N ARG A 450 10.59 -13.37 -25.86
CA ARG A 450 9.88 -13.95 -27.01
C ARG A 450 9.28 -15.32 -26.66
N GLY A 451 8.00 -15.50 -26.96
CA GLY A 451 7.29 -16.77 -26.77
C GLY A 451 6.95 -17.11 -25.31
N ASN A 452 7.16 -16.20 -24.37
CA ASN A 452 6.74 -16.38 -22.97
C ASN A 452 5.49 -15.53 -22.64
N SER A 453 4.93 -15.72 -21.44
CA SER A 453 3.70 -15.02 -21.01
C SER A 453 3.87 -13.50 -20.83
N LYS A 454 5.10 -12.99 -20.97
CA LYS A 454 5.49 -11.58 -20.87
C LYS A 454 6.06 -11.05 -22.19
N ASP A 455 5.75 -11.72 -23.30
CA ASP A 455 6.16 -11.31 -24.64
C ASP A 455 5.63 -9.90 -24.97
N LEU A 456 6.52 -9.07 -25.52
CA LEU A 456 6.26 -7.69 -25.92
C LEU A 456 5.85 -7.57 -27.39
N LEU A 457 5.96 -8.64 -28.20
CA LEU A 457 5.60 -8.63 -29.62
C LEU A 457 4.10 -8.45 -29.85
N PHE A 458 3.74 -7.67 -30.86
CA PHE A 458 2.35 -7.41 -31.22
C PHE A 458 1.94 -8.35 -32.35
N ASP A 459 1.26 -9.44 -32.00
CA ASP A 459 0.60 -10.33 -32.95
C ASP A 459 -0.68 -9.69 -33.54
N ASP A 460 -1.20 -10.29 -34.61
CA ASP A 460 -2.33 -9.76 -35.37
C ASP A 460 -3.60 -9.61 -34.51
N ASP A 461 -3.84 -10.56 -33.61
CA ASP A 461 -4.98 -10.54 -32.69
C ASP A 461 -4.86 -9.42 -31.65
N PHE A 462 -3.66 -9.19 -31.13
CA PHE A 462 -3.37 -8.10 -30.20
C PHE A 462 -3.55 -6.74 -30.89
N VAL A 463 -2.99 -6.56 -32.10
CA VAL A 463 -3.16 -5.34 -32.88
C VAL A 463 -4.63 -5.06 -33.18
N SER A 464 -5.39 -6.08 -33.58
CA SER A 464 -6.84 -5.96 -33.82
C SER A 464 -7.59 -5.45 -32.58
N ARG A 465 -7.23 -5.94 -31.39
CA ARG A 465 -7.79 -5.45 -30.12
C ARG A 465 -7.37 -4.02 -29.79
N LEU A 466 -6.11 -3.64 -30.04
CA LEU A 466 -5.66 -2.26 -29.86
C LEU A 466 -6.48 -1.30 -30.72
N LEU A 467 -6.68 -1.62 -32.00
CA LEU A 467 -7.42 -0.77 -32.92
C LEU A 467 -8.87 -0.56 -32.51
N LYS A 468 -9.50 -1.56 -31.89
CA LYS A 468 -10.87 -1.47 -31.36
C LYS A 468 -10.98 -0.77 -30.00
N THR A 469 -9.86 -0.38 -29.39
CA THR A 469 -9.87 0.26 -28.06
C THR A 469 -10.63 1.57 -28.10
N GLN A 470 -11.55 1.75 -27.15
CA GLN A 470 -12.48 2.88 -27.11
C GLN A 470 -11.82 4.14 -26.51
N LYS A 471 -12.31 5.33 -26.88
CA LYS A 471 -11.79 6.63 -26.38
C LYS A 471 -11.70 6.72 -24.85
N ASP A 472 -12.68 6.17 -24.17
CA ASP A 472 -12.91 6.13 -22.73
C ASP A 472 -12.08 5.06 -22.01
N ASP A 473 -11.47 4.13 -22.74
CA ASP A 473 -10.60 3.11 -22.15
C ASP A 473 -9.32 3.75 -21.56
N ALA A 474 -8.88 3.23 -20.41
CA ALA A 474 -7.69 3.71 -19.71
C ALA A 474 -6.40 3.55 -20.54
N SER A 475 -6.34 2.57 -21.45
CA SER A 475 -5.20 2.31 -22.33
C SER A 475 -5.18 3.18 -23.58
N CYS A 476 -6.29 3.84 -23.94
CA CYS A 476 -6.41 4.60 -25.19
C CYS A 476 -5.30 5.65 -25.36
N PHE A 477 -4.99 6.40 -24.29
CA PHE A 477 -3.91 7.39 -24.33
C PHE A 477 -2.56 6.73 -24.64
N SER A 478 -2.20 5.65 -23.94
CA SER A 478 -0.94 4.94 -24.17
C SER A 478 -0.85 4.35 -25.58
N ILE A 479 -1.97 3.92 -26.17
CA ILE A 479 -1.99 3.41 -27.55
C ILE A 479 -1.71 4.55 -28.54
N LEU A 480 -2.41 5.68 -28.41
CA LEU A 480 -2.20 6.83 -29.28
C LEU A 480 -0.81 7.43 -29.09
N ALA A 481 -0.33 7.46 -27.85
CA ALA A 481 1.02 7.90 -27.56
C ALA A 481 2.01 7.02 -28.32
N LEU A 482 1.94 5.68 -28.17
CA LEU A 482 2.80 4.73 -28.86
C LEU A 482 2.83 4.89 -30.40
N LEU A 483 1.73 5.35 -30.99
CA LEU A 483 1.65 5.64 -32.43
C LEU A 483 2.30 6.98 -32.83
N MET A 484 2.44 7.92 -31.89
CA MET A 484 2.85 9.31 -32.14
C MET A 484 4.08 9.72 -31.30
N PRO A 485 5.25 9.08 -31.52
CA PRO A 485 6.46 9.33 -30.70
C PRO A 485 6.96 10.77 -30.71
N ASP A 486 6.74 11.50 -31.81
CA ASP A 486 7.34 12.82 -32.05
C ASP A 486 6.48 13.98 -31.52
N LEU A 487 5.36 13.69 -30.86
CA LEU A 487 4.47 14.69 -30.29
C LEU A 487 5.09 15.32 -29.02
N ASP A 488 4.87 16.63 -28.81
CA ASP A 488 5.30 17.32 -27.60
C ASP A 488 4.31 17.06 -26.44
N TYR A 489 4.57 16.01 -25.67
CA TYR A 489 3.77 15.61 -24.52
C TYR A 489 3.84 16.55 -23.32
N THR A 490 4.66 17.60 -23.37
CA THR A 490 4.64 18.65 -22.35
C THR A 490 3.45 19.61 -22.52
N ARG A 491 2.82 19.60 -23.71
CA ARG A 491 1.62 20.38 -24.01
C ARG A 491 0.37 19.69 -23.49
N ALA A 492 -0.69 20.46 -23.30
CA ALA A 492 -2.01 19.93 -22.96
C ALA A 492 -2.59 19.18 -24.19
N LEU A 493 -2.42 17.86 -24.19
CA LEU A 493 -2.93 16.97 -25.24
C LEU A 493 -4.29 16.38 -24.84
N GLN A 494 -5.20 16.31 -25.80
CA GLN A 494 -6.54 15.76 -25.64
C GLN A 494 -6.78 14.64 -26.65
N LYS A 495 -7.42 13.56 -26.20
CA LYS A 495 -7.94 12.51 -27.07
C LYS A 495 -9.14 13.07 -27.85
N ASP A 496 -9.10 13.01 -29.16
CA ASP A 496 -10.19 13.50 -29.99
C ASP A 496 -10.49 12.60 -31.21
N HIS A 497 -11.73 12.68 -31.70
CA HIS A 497 -12.19 11.90 -32.84
C HIS A 497 -11.92 12.64 -34.14
N ILE A 498 -11.18 12.07 -35.09
CA ILE A 498 -10.89 12.66 -36.40
C ILE A 498 -12.16 13.06 -37.14
N HIS A 499 -13.07 12.12 -37.36
CA HIS A 499 -14.46 12.43 -37.69
C HIS A 499 -15.25 12.64 -36.39
N PRO A 500 -15.88 13.82 -36.17
CA PRO A 500 -16.48 14.16 -34.89
C PRO A 500 -17.54 13.16 -34.41
N ALA A 501 -17.52 12.84 -33.11
CA ALA A 501 -18.49 11.94 -32.49
C ALA A 501 -19.94 12.38 -32.71
N ALA A 502 -20.21 13.68 -32.70
CA ALA A 502 -21.55 14.23 -32.90
C ALA A 502 -22.16 13.85 -34.26
N SER A 503 -21.32 13.61 -35.29
CA SER A 503 -21.76 13.17 -36.62
C SER A 503 -22.37 11.77 -36.63
N PHE A 504 -22.09 10.95 -35.60
CA PHE A 504 -22.59 9.58 -35.46
C PHE A 504 -23.86 9.49 -34.61
N SER A 505 -24.46 10.62 -34.21
CA SER A 505 -25.74 10.59 -33.51
C SER A 505 -26.88 10.16 -34.45
N GLN A 506 -27.88 9.47 -33.89
CA GLN A 506 -29.04 9.00 -34.65
C GLN A 506 -29.72 10.13 -35.44
N ASP A 507 -29.84 11.31 -34.83
CA ASP A 507 -30.47 12.49 -35.44
C ASP A 507 -29.68 12.97 -36.67
N ARG A 508 -28.35 13.10 -36.58
CA ARG A 508 -27.52 13.54 -37.71
C ARG A 508 -27.43 12.49 -38.80
N LEU A 509 -27.34 11.20 -38.44
CA LEU A 509 -27.31 10.11 -39.42
C LEU A 509 -28.62 9.99 -40.21
N SER A 510 -29.77 10.25 -39.57
CA SER A 510 -31.08 10.21 -40.25
C SER A 510 -31.23 11.26 -41.37
N GLN A 511 -30.46 12.35 -41.28
CA GLN A 511 -30.45 13.45 -42.25
C GLN A 511 -29.50 13.19 -43.44
N CYS A 512 -28.59 12.21 -43.32
CA CYS A 512 -27.62 11.88 -44.37
C CYS A 512 -28.27 11.15 -45.54
N GLU A 513 -28.30 11.78 -46.71
CA GLU A 513 -28.93 11.20 -47.91
C GLU A 513 -28.26 9.89 -48.36
N PHE A 514 -26.94 9.77 -48.21
CA PHE A 514 -26.19 8.58 -48.63
C PHE A 514 -26.51 7.32 -47.81
N LEU A 515 -27.17 7.46 -46.65
CA LEU A 515 -27.61 6.37 -45.76
C LEU A 515 -29.09 6.01 -45.93
N LYS A 516 -29.91 6.86 -46.58
CA LYS A 516 -31.34 6.58 -46.78
C LYS A 516 -31.53 5.28 -47.56
N GLY A 517 -32.32 4.37 -47.00
CA GLY A 517 -32.61 3.06 -47.60
C GLY A 517 -31.47 2.04 -47.53
N LYS A 518 -30.42 2.28 -46.74
CA LYS A 518 -29.26 1.37 -46.57
C LYS A 518 -29.10 0.95 -45.10
N PRO A 519 -29.88 -0.02 -44.61
CA PRO A 519 -29.87 -0.40 -43.19
C PRO A 519 -28.51 -0.92 -42.69
N GLU A 520 -27.80 -1.70 -43.51
CA GLU A 520 -26.46 -2.21 -43.15
C GLU A 520 -25.41 -1.09 -43.03
N ALA A 521 -25.49 -0.08 -43.89
CA ALA A 521 -24.62 1.09 -43.79
C ALA A 521 -24.96 1.91 -42.55
N LEU A 522 -26.24 2.09 -42.23
CA LEU A 522 -26.67 2.79 -41.03
C LEU A 522 -26.20 2.06 -39.76
N GLU A 523 -26.30 0.73 -39.71
CA GLU A 523 -25.83 -0.09 -38.59
C GLU A 523 -24.31 0.07 -38.36
N PHE A 524 -23.51 0.13 -39.44
CA PHE A 524 -22.07 0.39 -39.34
C PHE A 524 -21.76 1.73 -38.66
N PHE A 525 -22.47 2.81 -39.02
CA PHE A 525 -22.26 4.14 -38.45
C PHE A 525 -22.81 4.27 -37.02
N LEU A 526 -23.86 3.52 -36.66
CA LEU A 526 -24.39 3.48 -35.30
C LEU A 526 -23.51 2.66 -34.35
N ASN A 527 -22.82 1.65 -34.86
CA ASN A 527 -21.95 0.81 -34.04
C ASN A 527 -20.75 1.61 -33.52
N ARG A 528 -20.77 1.84 -32.20
CA ARG A 528 -19.74 2.58 -31.45
C ARG A 528 -18.34 2.02 -31.65
N GLU A 529 -18.16 0.71 -31.86
CA GLU A 529 -16.84 0.12 -32.10
C GLU A 529 -16.18 0.63 -33.38
N ASN A 530 -16.97 1.06 -34.37
CA ASN A 530 -16.44 1.51 -35.66
C ASN A 530 -15.98 2.97 -35.63
N TRP A 531 -16.60 3.82 -34.79
CA TRP A 531 -16.31 5.27 -34.79
C TRP A 531 -15.68 5.80 -33.50
N ASN A 532 -15.85 5.12 -32.35
CA ASN A 532 -15.27 5.53 -31.07
C ASN A 532 -13.97 4.78 -30.74
N SER A 533 -13.29 4.24 -31.74
CA SER A 533 -12.08 3.42 -31.61
C SER A 533 -10.81 4.13 -32.07
N ILE A 534 -9.62 3.57 -31.76
CA ILE A 534 -8.31 4.13 -32.12
C ILE A 534 -8.21 4.53 -33.59
N VAL A 535 -8.89 3.79 -34.47
CA VAL A 535 -8.92 4.05 -35.92
C VAL A 535 -9.53 5.41 -36.28
N ASN A 536 -10.39 5.98 -35.43
CA ASN A 536 -10.93 7.33 -35.60
C ASN A 536 -10.45 8.29 -34.50
N LEU A 537 -9.46 7.91 -33.69
CA LEU A 537 -8.94 8.78 -32.63
C LEU A 537 -7.56 9.33 -32.97
N HIS A 538 -7.21 10.41 -32.28
CA HIS A 538 -5.92 11.08 -32.36
C HIS A 538 -5.62 11.87 -31.09
N LEU A 539 -4.35 12.23 -30.86
CA LEU A 539 -3.97 13.20 -29.83
C LEU A 539 -3.82 14.57 -30.48
N LEU A 540 -4.58 15.55 -30.00
CA LEU A 540 -4.51 16.93 -30.46
C LEU A 540 -4.16 17.86 -29.31
N GLU A 541 -3.40 18.91 -29.59
CA GLU A 541 -3.21 20.01 -28.65
C GLU A 541 -4.56 20.67 -28.33
N GLU A 542 -4.79 21.03 -27.07
CA GLU A 542 -6.05 21.59 -26.59
C GLU A 542 -6.52 22.80 -27.41
N SER A 543 -5.60 23.67 -27.84
CA SER A 543 -5.91 24.83 -28.68
C SER A 543 -6.47 24.43 -30.05
N ARG A 544 -5.85 23.44 -30.71
CA ARG A 544 -6.31 22.87 -31.99
C ARG A 544 -7.61 22.09 -31.81
N ASN A 545 -7.77 21.40 -30.70
CA ASN A 545 -9.01 20.68 -30.42
C ASN A 545 -10.19 21.66 -30.23
N LYS A 546 -9.96 22.78 -29.54
CA LYS A 546 -10.97 23.85 -29.36
C LYS A 546 -11.41 24.48 -30.69
N SER A 547 -10.54 24.57 -31.70
CA SER A 547 -10.90 25.11 -33.02
C SER A 547 -11.70 24.12 -33.89
N LYS A 548 -11.57 22.82 -33.60
CA LYS A 548 -12.21 21.74 -34.36
C LYS A 548 -13.69 21.58 -34.05
N GLN A 549 -14.06 21.44 -32.78
CA GLN A 549 -15.45 21.20 -32.35
C GLN A 549 -16.11 20.07 -33.17
N ASP A 550 -17.36 20.25 -33.59
CA ASP A 550 -18.15 19.30 -34.37
C ASP A 550 -17.97 19.45 -35.90
N ARG A 551 -16.93 20.16 -36.36
CA ARG A 551 -16.77 20.48 -37.79
C ARG A 551 -16.42 19.24 -38.63
N PRO A 552 -16.89 19.15 -39.89
CA PRO A 552 -16.46 18.11 -40.81
C PRO A 552 -14.93 18.07 -40.96
N PHE A 553 -14.36 16.86 -40.88
CA PHE A 553 -12.91 16.68 -40.85
C PHE A 553 -12.18 17.30 -42.05
N ALA A 554 -12.67 17.03 -43.26
CA ALA A 554 -12.09 17.56 -44.49
C ALA A 554 -12.05 19.10 -44.54
N ASP A 555 -13.05 19.78 -43.96
CA ASP A 555 -13.11 21.23 -43.95
C ASP A 555 -12.22 21.83 -42.87
N TRP A 556 -12.21 21.23 -41.68
CA TRP A 556 -11.31 21.63 -40.60
C TRP A 556 -9.84 21.50 -41.03
N LEU A 557 -9.46 20.40 -41.68
CA LEU A 557 -8.08 20.13 -42.10
C LEU A 557 -7.55 21.16 -43.11
N LYS A 558 -8.38 21.62 -44.06
CA LYS A 558 -7.99 22.63 -45.07
C LYS A 558 -7.56 23.95 -44.44
N GLU A 559 -8.07 24.27 -43.26
CA GLU A 559 -7.77 25.52 -42.53
C GLU A 559 -6.62 25.36 -41.53
N GLN A 560 -6.06 24.16 -41.36
CA GLN A 560 -4.95 23.93 -40.43
C GLN A 560 -3.60 24.08 -41.12
N GLU A 561 -2.91 25.19 -40.88
CA GLU A 561 -1.53 25.38 -41.32
C GLU A 561 -0.57 24.46 -40.53
N GLY A 562 0.33 23.78 -41.25
CA GLY A 562 1.36 22.92 -40.66
C GLY A 562 0.87 21.58 -40.10
N LEU A 563 -0.35 21.15 -40.45
CA LEU A 563 -0.86 19.81 -40.13
C LEU A 563 -0.98 18.97 -41.41
N SER A 564 -0.24 17.86 -41.49
CA SER A 564 -0.26 16.94 -42.63
C SER A 564 -1.07 15.68 -42.32
N LEU A 565 -1.46 14.95 -43.37
CA LEU A 565 -2.10 13.63 -43.22
C LEU A 565 -1.16 12.62 -42.54
N ASP A 566 0.13 12.65 -42.88
CA ASP A 566 1.18 11.84 -42.23
C ASP A 566 1.28 12.15 -40.73
N GLY A 567 1.28 13.43 -40.34
CA GLY A 567 1.27 13.84 -38.93
C GLY A 567 0.01 13.39 -38.17
N LEU A 568 -1.09 13.12 -38.89
CA LEU A 568 -2.31 12.54 -38.33
C LEU A 568 -2.36 11.00 -38.42
N LEU A 569 -1.33 10.37 -38.98
CA LEU A 569 -1.26 8.94 -39.28
C LEU A 569 -2.44 8.49 -40.16
N ILE A 570 -2.73 9.28 -41.20
CA ILE A 570 -3.76 9.02 -42.20
C ILE A 570 -3.06 8.76 -43.53
N PRO A 571 -3.24 7.59 -44.17
CA PRO A 571 -2.63 7.31 -45.45
C PRO A 571 -3.21 8.23 -46.53
N THR A 572 -2.39 8.66 -47.48
CA THR A 572 -2.75 9.68 -48.49
C THR A 572 -3.91 9.29 -49.40
N ASP A 573 -4.19 7.99 -49.51
CA ASP A 573 -5.29 7.45 -50.31
C ASP A 573 -6.59 7.27 -49.50
N ALA A 574 -6.60 7.58 -48.21
CA ALA A 574 -7.82 7.55 -47.39
C ALA A 574 -8.76 8.72 -47.73
N PRO A 575 -10.06 8.46 -47.93
CA PRO A 575 -11.03 9.53 -48.14
C PRO A 575 -11.24 10.31 -46.84
N LEU A 576 -11.43 11.64 -46.96
CA LEU A 576 -11.57 12.54 -45.82
C LEU A 576 -13.03 12.97 -45.56
N ASP A 577 -13.93 12.68 -46.51
CA ASP A 577 -15.36 12.97 -46.40
C ASP A 577 -16.09 11.96 -45.51
N PHE A 578 -17.17 12.41 -44.88
CA PHE A 578 -17.93 11.57 -43.94
C PHE A 578 -18.70 10.43 -44.64
N ALA A 579 -19.10 10.60 -45.90
CA ALA A 579 -19.84 9.57 -46.64
C ALA A 579 -18.99 8.32 -46.89
N SER A 580 -17.68 8.50 -47.01
CA SER A 580 -16.69 7.45 -47.22
C SER A 580 -16.03 6.94 -45.93
N PHE A 581 -16.64 7.21 -44.77
CA PHE A 581 -16.05 6.88 -43.45
C PHE A 581 -15.69 5.39 -43.30
N LYS A 582 -16.47 4.46 -43.87
CA LYS A 582 -16.14 3.02 -43.84
C LYS A 582 -14.80 2.73 -44.51
N THR A 583 -14.58 3.30 -45.70
CA THR A 583 -13.32 3.17 -46.45
C THR A 583 -12.15 3.85 -45.71
N PHE A 584 -12.41 4.99 -45.05
CA PHE A 584 -11.42 5.63 -44.18
C PHE A 584 -10.98 4.69 -43.05
N VAL A 585 -11.93 4.08 -42.34
CA VAL A 585 -11.66 3.12 -41.27
C VAL A 585 -10.85 1.93 -41.77
N GLU A 586 -11.21 1.35 -42.92
CA GLU A 586 -10.49 0.21 -43.51
C GLU A 586 -9.02 0.57 -43.84
N LYS A 587 -8.80 1.67 -44.57
CA LYS A 587 -7.46 2.09 -44.97
C LYS A 587 -6.59 2.47 -43.78
N ARG A 588 -7.14 3.24 -42.84
CA ARG A 588 -6.41 3.65 -41.64
C ARG A 588 -6.13 2.49 -40.71
N SER A 589 -7.04 1.51 -40.59
CA SER A 589 -6.79 0.28 -39.81
C SER A 589 -5.59 -0.49 -40.34
N LEU A 590 -5.47 -0.66 -41.67
CA LEU A 590 -4.33 -1.32 -42.30
C LEU A 590 -3.04 -0.56 -42.07
N HIS A 591 -3.08 0.78 -42.23
CA HIS A 591 -1.92 1.64 -42.00
C HIS A 591 -1.42 1.57 -40.54
N LEU A 592 -2.31 1.78 -39.57
CA LEU A 592 -1.98 1.68 -38.14
C LEU A 592 -1.52 0.26 -37.76
N SER A 593 -2.10 -0.78 -38.34
CA SER A 593 -1.65 -2.17 -38.11
C SER A 593 -0.21 -2.38 -38.54
N SER A 594 0.19 -1.81 -39.68
CA SER A 594 1.57 -1.86 -40.17
C SER A 594 2.52 -1.19 -39.17
N ILE A 595 2.17 0.01 -38.69
CA ILE A 595 2.97 0.75 -37.70
C ILE A 595 3.14 -0.06 -36.41
N PHE A 596 2.07 -0.64 -35.87
CA PHE A 596 2.14 -1.47 -34.67
C PHE A 596 3.03 -2.71 -34.84
N LYS A 597 2.95 -3.37 -36.00
CA LYS A 597 3.78 -4.54 -36.29
C LYS A 597 5.26 -4.15 -36.38
N GLU A 598 5.60 -3.02 -36.98
CA GLU A 598 6.98 -2.52 -37.05
C GLU A 598 7.52 -2.14 -35.67
N LEU A 599 6.72 -1.44 -34.85
CA LEU A 599 7.06 -1.15 -33.45
C LEU A 599 7.31 -2.41 -32.61
N GLY A 600 6.66 -3.52 -32.96
CA GLY A 600 6.89 -4.83 -32.34
C GLY A 600 8.16 -5.54 -32.82
N LYS A 601 8.58 -5.37 -34.08
CA LYS A 601 9.68 -6.14 -34.67
C LYS A 601 11.07 -5.60 -34.34
N THR A 602 11.23 -4.31 -34.14
CA THR A 602 12.55 -3.69 -34.06
C THR A 602 12.73 -2.83 -32.80
N GLY A 603 13.80 -3.10 -32.05
CA GLY A 603 14.45 -2.10 -31.19
C GLY A 603 15.23 -1.04 -31.99
N LYS A 604 14.94 -0.91 -33.29
CA LYS A 604 15.41 0.13 -34.21
C LYS A 604 14.15 0.77 -34.78
N SER A 605 13.89 2.04 -34.52
CA SER A 605 12.84 2.69 -35.30
C SER A 605 13.19 2.63 -36.78
N ALA A 606 12.16 2.71 -37.62
CA ALA A 606 12.24 3.26 -38.96
C ALA A 606 13.28 4.40 -39.00
N ASP A 607 14.14 4.35 -40.00
CA ASP A 607 15.20 5.32 -40.26
C ASP A 607 14.67 6.75 -40.20
N GLY A 608 15.55 7.71 -39.88
CA GLY A 608 15.29 9.14 -39.90
C GLY A 608 15.05 9.73 -41.28
N GLY A 609 14.29 9.03 -42.13
CA GLY A 609 13.64 9.58 -43.29
C GLY A 609 12.19 9.87 -42.93
N SER A 610 11.70 11.04 -43.36
CA SER A 610 10.28 11.34 -43.47
C SER A 610 9.53 10.09 -43.97
N ILE A 611 8.55 9.64 -43.20
CA ILE A 611 7.59 8.64 -43.66
C ILE A 611 6.79 9.31 -44.81
N PRO A 612 6.51 8.63 -45.93
CA PRO A 612 5.96 9.25 -47.14
C PRO A 612 4.61 9.96 -46.96
#